data_AF-A0A2P5BG67-F1
#
_entry.id   AF-A0A2P5BG67-F1
#
_cell.length_a   1.000
_cell.length_b   1.000
_cell.length_c   1.000
_cell.angle_alpha   90.00
_cell.angle_beta   90.00
_cell.angle_gamma   90.00
#
_symmetry.space_group_name_H-M   'P 1'
#
loop_
_entity.id
_entity.type
_entity.pdbx_description
1 polymer ?
#
loop_
_entity_poly.entity_id
_entity_poly.type
_entity_poly.pdbx_seq_one_letter_code
_entity_poly.pdbx_strand_id
1 'polypeptide(L)'
;MTASKTRVLAYLRDNEDEELCSVFIPTNHLYIGDIILINSKEIIRPNLSIREGIEIIVSGGMTMPQTISPIERVARQNQIIPLSRMM
;
A
#
# COMPACT_ATOMS: atom_id res chain seq x y z
N MET A 1 -5.11 6.17 -4.08
CA MET A 1 -5.60 5.26 -3.03
C MET A 1 -6.14 4.04 -3.74
N THR A 2 -5.36 2.95 -3.76
CA THR A 2 -5.49 1.88 -4.77
C THR A 2 -5.95 0.59 -4.16
N ALA A 3 -6.60 -0.26 -4.96
CA ALA A 3 -6.61 -1.70 -4.78
C ALA A 3 -5.16 -2.19 -4.69
N SER A 4 -4.60 -2.08 -3.48
CA SER A 4 -3.19 -2.27 -3.23
C SER A 4 -3.01 -3.71 -2.80
N LYS A 5 -2.36 -4.49 -3.66
CA LYS A 5 -1.54 -5.62 -3.20
C LYS A 5 -0.42 -4.99 -2.36
N THR A 6 -0.74 -4.66 -1.10
CA THR A 6 0.20 -3.97 -0.20
C THR A 6 1.26 -4.99 0.18
N ARG A 7 2.38 -4.96 -0.55
CA ARG A 7 3.55 -5.76 -0.18
C ARG A 7 4.50 -4.86 0.58
N VAL A 8 4.67 -5.21 1.84
CA VAL A 8 5.67 -4.60 2.70
C VAL A 8 7.04 -5.14 2.26
N LEU A 9 7.97 -4.24 1.96
CA LEU A 9 9.35 -4.55 1.58
C LEU A 9 10.24 -3.97 2.69
N ALA A 10 10.84 -4.81 3.52
CA ALA A 10 11.81 -4.34 4.50
C ALA A 10 13.10 -3.89 3.78
N TYR A 11 13.58 -2.67 4.07
CA TYR A 11 14.87 -2.17 3.59
C TYR A 11 15.78 -1.91 4.79
N LEU A 12 16.88 -2.67 4.87
CA LEU A 12 17.89 -2.52 5.91
C LEU A 12 18.81 -1.37 5.49
N ARG A 13 18.74 -0.21 6.14
CA ARG A 13 19.77 0.83 6.01
C ARG A 13 20.67 0.74 7.24
N ASP A 14 21.99 0.78 7.00
CA ASP A 14 23.07 0.67 8.01
C ASP A 14 22.60 0.87 9.47
N ASN A 15 22.33 -0.25 10.15
CA ASN A 15 22.04 -0.39 11.59
C ASN A 15 20.63 -0.06 12.12
N GLU A 16 19.63 0.24 11.28
CA GLU A 16 18.22 0.23 11.68
C GLU A 16 17.35 -0.52 10.66
N ASP A 17 16.67 -1.57 11.11
CA ASP A 17 15.73 -2.34 10.29
C ASP A 17 14.48 -1.49 9.99
N GLU A 18 14.51 -0.70 8.92
CA GLU A 18 13.39 0.13 8.49
C GLU A 18 12.43 -0.68 7.59
N GLU A 19 11.23 -0.92 8.11
CA GLU A 19 10.19 -1.58 7.33
C GLU A 19 9.58 -0.57 6.34
N LEU A 20 9.78 -0.77 5.04
CA LEU A 20 9.17 0.06 3.98
C LEU A 20 7.96 -0.66 3.36
N CYS A 21 7.05 0.10 2.79
CA CYS A 21 5.93 -0.39 1.99
C CYS A 21 6.07 0.12 0.55
N SER A 22 5.90 -0.79 -0.41
CA SER A 22 5.72 -0.40 -1.80
C SER A 22 4.27 0.08 -1.99
N VAL A 23 4.10 1.36 -2.31
CA VAL A 23 2.79 1.98 -2.53
C VAL A 23 2.66 2.33 -4.01
N PHE A 24 1.61 1.82 -4.63
CA PHE A 24 1.25 2.18 -6.00
C PHE A 24 0.29 3.37 -6.01
N ILE A 25 0.69 4.45 -6.67
CA ILE A 25 -0.09 5.67 -6.89
C ILE A 25 -0.62 5.61 -8.33
N PRO A 26 -1.92 5.36 -8.52
CA PRO A 26 -2.50 5.16 -9.83
C PRO A 26 -2.79 6.53 -10.45
N THR A 27 -2.78 6.57 -11.78
CA THR A 27 -3.55 7.57 -12.53
C THR A 27 -5.03 7.17 -12.53
N ASN A 28 -5.89 7.89 -13.25
CA ASN A 28 -7.26 7.47 -13.53
C ASN A 28 -7.36 6.15 -14.34
N HIS A 29 -6.23 5.59 -14.82
CA HIS A 29 -6.14 4.28 -15.44
C HIS A 29 -5.43 3.29 -14.49
N LEU A 30 -6.14 2.23 -14.05
CA LEU A 30 -5.72 1.30 -12.98
C LEU A 30 -4.33 0.64 -13.13
N TYR A 31 -3.78 0.61 -14.35
CA TYR A 31 -2.50 -0.05 -14.66
C TYR A 31 -1.33 0.92 -14.83
N ILE A 32 -1.60 2.22 -14.85
CA ILE A 32 -0.60 3.25 -15.11
C ILE A 32 -0.50 4.12 -13.87
N GLY A 33 0.72 4.32 -13.38
CA GLY A 33 0.99 5.10 -12.19
C GLY A 33 2.41 4.87 -11.70
N ASP A 34 2.70 5.46 -10.54
CA ASP A 34 4.02 5.42 -9.93
C ASP A 34 4.06 4.40 -8.78
N ILE A 35 5.24 3.86 -8.51
CA ILE A 35 5.51 3.06 -7.32
C ILE A 35 6.53 3.79 -6.48
N ILE A 36 6.19 4.05 -5.22
CA ILE A 36 7.09 4.70 -4.25
C ILE A 36 7.29 3.81 -3.02
N LEU A 37 8.43 3.96 -2.36
CA LEU A 37 8.74 3.32 -1.09
C LEU A 37 8.48 4.31 0.04
N ILE A 38 7.69 3.92 1.04
CA ILE A 38 7.33 4.76 2.20
C ILE A 38 7.54 3.94 3.47
N ASN A 39 7.94 4.58 4.58
CA ASN A 39 8.01 3.91 5.88
C ASN A 39 6.65 3.29 6.28
N SER A 40 6.64 2.03 6.74
CA SER A 40 5.41 1.32 7.11
C SER A 40 4.64 1.95 8.28
N LYS A 41 5.30 2.81 9.07
CA LYS A 41 4.71 3.59 10.16
C LYS A 41 3.84 4.73 9.65
N GLU A 42 4.08 5.23 8.44
CA GLU A 42 3.31 6.32 7.81
C GLU A 42 2.10 5.79 7.00
N ILE A 43 1.98 4.47 6.84
CA ILE A 43 0.90 3.86 6.06
C ILE A 43 -0.34 3.62 6.91
N ILE A 44 -1.46 4.22 6.50
CA ILE A 44 -2.80 3.83 6.96
C ILE A 44 -3.38 2.73 6.07
N ARG A 45 -4.02 1.73 6.68
CA ARG A 45 -4.80 0.72 5.95
C ARG A 45 -6.27 1.09 6.03
N PRO A 46 -6.85 1.73 5.00
CA PRO A 46 -8.24 2.16 5.06
C PRO A 46 -9.18 0.97 5.10
N ASN A 47 -10.30 1.13 5.79
CA ASN A 47 -11.42 0.20 5.75
C ASN A 47 -12.23 0.43 4.48
N LEU A 48 -11.62 0.11 3.33
CA LEU A 48 -12.24 0.19 2.02
C LEU A 48 -12.07 -1.13 1.29
N SER A 49 -13.14 -1.59 0.66
CA SER A 49 -13.11 -2.73 -0.24
C SER A 49 -12.31 -2.40 -1.51
N ILE A 50 -11.86 -3.46 -2.20
CA ILE A 50 -11.20 -3.34 -3.50
C ILE A 50 -12.10 -2.61 -4.50
N ARG A 51 -13.42 -2.89 -4.46
CA ARG A 51 -14.40 -2.27 -5.35
C ARG A 51 -14.48 -0.76 -5.13
N GLU A 52 -14.63 -0.32 -3.88
CA GLU A 52 -14.67 1.11 -3.55
C GLU A 52 -13.36 1.82 -3.97
N GLY A 53 -12.21 1.16 -3.76
CA GLY A 53 -10.92 1.67 -4.23
C GLY A 53 -10.85 1.85 -5.75
N ILE A 54 -11.40 0.90 -6.52
CA ILE A 54 -11.47 1.01 -7.99
C ILE A 54 -12.39 2.16 -8.42
N GLU A 55 -13.56 2.29 -7.78
CA GLU A 55 -14.53 3.36 -8.09
C GLU A 55 -13.94 4.75 -7.85
N ILE A 56 -13.19 4.93 -6.76
CA ILE A 56 -12.47 6.19 -6.48
C ILE A 56 -11.49 6.51 -7.61
N ILE A 57 -10.71 5.54 -8.10
CA ILE A 57 -9.72 5.78 -9.15
C ILE A 57 -10.38 6.11 -10.49
N VAL A 58 -11.32 5.27 -10.93
CA VAL A 58 -11.97 5.40 -12.24
C VAL A 58 -12.80 6.68 -12.31
N SER A 59 -13.39 7.11 -11.19
CA SER A 59 -14.10 8.39 -11.09
C SER A 59 -13.19 9.61 -10.97
N GLY A 60 -11.85 9.45 -10.99
CA GLY A 60 -10.92 10.55 -10.78
C GLY A 60 -11.02 11.20 -9.40
N GLY A 61 -11.52 10.46 -8.40
CA GLY A 61 -11.71 10.92 -7.02
C GLY A 61 -13.11 11.46 -6.70
N MET A 62 -14.05 11.50 -7.65
CA MET A 62 -15.41 12.01 -7.38
C MET A 62 -16.16 11.19 -6.32
N THR A 63 -15.89 9.88 -6.23
CA THR A 63 -16.51 9.00 -5.24
C THR A 63 -15.71 8.89 -3.94
N MET A 64 -14.77 9.80 -3.70
CA MET A 64 -13.96 9.81 -2.48
C MET A 64 -14.85 10.07 -1.25
N PRO A 65 -14.81 9.19 -0.22
CA PRO A 65 -15.54 9.45 1.01
C PRO A 65 -14.94 10.63 1.76
N GLN A 66 -15.78 11.39 2.47
CA GLN A 66 -15.33 12.52 3.29
C GLN A 66 -14.52 12.09 4.52
N THR A 67 -14.71 10.85 4.97
CA THR A 67 -14.03 10.28 6.13
C THR A 67 -13.47 8.91 5.77
N ILE A 68 -12.22 8.64 6.18
CA ILE A 68 -11.55 7.36 6.01
C ILE A 68 -11.22 6.82 7.40
N SER A 69 -11.69 5.60 7.70
CA SER A 69 -11.35 4.90 8.94
C SER A 69 -10.28 3.84 8.69
N PRO A 70 -9.30 3.67 9.60
CA PRO A 70 -8.35 2.56 9.52
C PRO A 70 -8.98 1.21 9.87
N ILE A 71 -8.50 0.13 9.27
CA ILE A 71 -8.68 -1.24 9.80
C ILE A 71 -7.77 -1.41 11.03
N GLU A 72 -8.33 -1.96 12.11
CA GLU A 72 -7.56 -2.33 13.30
C GLU A 72 -6.43 -3.31 12.93
N ARG A 73 -5.20 -2.97 13.34
CA ARG A 73 -3.99 -3.69 12.92
C ARG A 73 -3.89 -5.00 13.70
N VAL A 74 -4.36 -6.11 13.10
CA VAL A 74 -3.90 -7.44 13.53
C VAL A 74 -2.45 -7.58 13.08
N ALA A 75 -1.52 -7.71 14.03
CA ALA A 75 -0.11 -7.95 13.76
C ALA A 75 0.05 -9.24 12.93
N ARG A 76 0.18 -9.11 11.61
CA ARG A 76 0.42 -10.26 10.73
C ARG A 76 1.91 -10.55 10.65
N GLN A 77 2.24 -11.80 10.97
CA GLN A 77 3.58 -12.36 11.00
C GLN A 77 4.27 -12.23 9.64
N ASN A 78 5.47 -11.70 9.69
CA ASN A 78 6.29 -11.21 8.60
C ASN A 78 6.68 -12.36 7.63
N GLN A 79 6.09 -12.41 6.43
CA GLN A 79 6.68 -13.19 5.34
C GLN A 79 7.77 -12.33 4.68
N ILE A 80 8.92 -12.26 5.33
CA ILE A 80 10.16 -11.82 4.71
C ILE A 80 10.41 -12.81 3.57
N ILE A 81 10.33 -12.37 2.33
CA ILE A 81 10.77 -13.17 1.20
C ILE A 81 12.27 -12.92 1.10
N PRO A 82 13.15 -13.87 1.49
CA PRO A 82 14.57 -13.67 1.34
C PRO A 82 14.89 -13.44 -0.14
N LEU A 83 15.79 -12.49 -0.40
CA LEU A 83 16.22 -12.09 -1.75
C LEU A 83 16.70 -13.30 -2.59
N SER A 84 17.14 -14.37 -1.92
CA SER A 84 17.50 -15.68 -2.48
C SER A 84 16.38 -16.38 -3.26
N ARG A 85 15.12 -15.92 -3.19
CA ARG A 85 13.97 -16.51 -3.91
C ARG A 85 13.54 -15.71 -5.16
N MET A 86 14.25 -14.62 -5.48
CA MET A 86 13.99 -13.77 -6.65
C MET A 86 15.01 -13.96 -7.79
N MET A 87 16.03 -14.81 -7.60
CA MET A 87 16.96 -15.24 -8.65
C MET A 87 16.61 -16.63 -9.16
#